data_AF-A0A508TCF8-F1
#
_entry.id   AF-A0A508TCF8-F1
#
_cell.length_a   1.000
_cell.length_b   1.000
_cell.length_c   1.000
_cell.angle_alpha   90.00
_cell.angle_beta   90.00
_cell.angle_gamma   90.00
#
_symmetry.space_group_name_H-M   'P 1'
#
loop_
_entity.id
_entity.type
_entity.pdbx_description
1 polymer ?
#
loop_
_entity_poly.entity_id
_entity_poly.type
_entity_poly.pdbx_seq_one_letter_code
_entity_poly.pdbx_strand_id
1 'polypeptide(L)'
;MRVGLGRAAATLASIWDRWKAYERIEARGLELLSAWLSPEQRSQFETYKRFDVIGSDSGKRYRICYGTSTNVYEMDGGGRVVLGWCFRPAGSLAAGDVMLAQKIALETDERATLMVARPFSSSLPPRSDLHPCG
;
A
#
# COMPACT_ATOMS: atom_id res chain seq x y z
N MET A 1 -19.74 -42.87 -7.30
CA MET A 1 -18.82 -41.70 -7.28
C MET A 1 -19.58 -40.47 -6.77
N ARG A 2 -19.51 -40.16 -5.46
CA ARG A 2 -20.05 -38.92 -4.85
C ARG A 2 -18.95 -38.32 -3.97
N VAL A 3 -17.93 -37.75 -4.60
CA VAL A 3 -16.89 -36.98 -3.92
C VAL A 3 -16.69 -35.75 -4.79
N GLY A 4 -17.30 -34.61 -4.43
CA GLY A 4 -17.19 -33.41 -5.27
C GLY A 4 -17.84 -32.14 -4.72
N LEU A 5 -19.13 -32.16 -4.36
CA LEU A 5 -19.85 -30.92 -4.01
C LEU A 5 -19.57 -30.39 -2.59
N GLY A 6 -19.48 -31.25 -1.58
CA GLY A 6 -19.34 -30.81 -0.18
C GLY A 6 -17.99 -30.14 0.15
N ARG A 7 -16.91 -30.53 -0.54
CA ARG A 7 -15.58 -29.92 -0.39
C ARG A 7 -15.50 -28.53 -1.02
N ALA A 8 -16.17 -28.32 -2.16
CA ALA A 8 -16.20 -27.01 -2.83
C ALA A 8 -16.94 -25.96 -1.98
N ALA A 9 -18.10 -26.30 -1.42
CA ALA A 9 -18.87 -25.39 -0.56
C ALA A 9 -18.13 -25.02 0.75
N ALA A 10 -17.50 -25.99 1.41
CA ALA A 10 -16.68 -25.75 2.60
C ALA A 10 -15.45 -24.86 2.31
N THR A 11 -14.86 -25.00 1.12
CA THR A 11 -13.72 -24.18 0.69
C THR A 11 -14.15 -22.73 0.45
N LEU A 12 -15.28 -22.48 -0.22
CA LEU A 12 -15.82 -21.13 -0.43
C LEU A 12 -16.20 -20.43 0.89
N ALA A 13 -16.83 -21.14 1.82
CA ALA A 13 -17.12 -20.60 3.15
C ALA A 13 -15.83 -20.17 3.89
N SER A 14 -14.78 -21.00 3.86
CA SER A 14 -13.50 -20.66 4.48
C SER A 14 -12.80 -19.46 3.82
N ILE A 15 -12.93 -19.29 2.50
CA ILE A 15 -12.40 -18.13 1.77
C ILE A 15 -13.14 -16.87 2.19
N TRP A 16 -14.47 -16.94 2.29
CA TRP A 16 -15.32 -15.84 2.72
C TRP A 16 -15.04 -15.40 4.15
N ASP A 17 -14.87 -16.34 5.09
CA ASP A 17 -14.53 -16.03 6.48
C ASP A 17 -13.14 -15.37 6.58
N ARG A 18 -12.16 -15.86 5.81
CA ARG A 18 -10.83 -15.23 5.71
C ARG A 18 -10.91 -13.83 5.13
N TRP A 19 -11.75 -13.62 4.11
CA TRP A 19 -11.95 -12.31 3.51
C TRP A 19 -12.57 -11.32 4.50
N LYS A 20 -13.66 -11.70 5.20
CA LYS A 20 -14.24 -10.88 6.28
C LYS A 20 -13.28 -10.61 7.44
N ALA A 21 -12.42 -11.55 7.76
CA ALA A 21 -11.37 -11.34 8.76
C ALA A 21 -10.35 -10.31 8.27
N TYR A 22 -9.92 -10.42 7.01
CA TYR A 22 -9.02 -9.46 6.38
C TYR A 22 -9.64 -8.06 6.31
N GLU A 23 -10.91 -7.92 5.89
CA GLU A 23 -11.59 -6.62 5.82
C GLU A 23 -11.61 -5.89 7.17
N ARG A 24 -11.84 -6.60 8.27
CA ARG A 24 -11.81 -6.00 9.61
C ARG A 24 -10.43 -5.53 10.01
N ILE A 25 -9.39 -6.29 9.67
CA ILE A 25 -7.99 -5.92 9.94
C ILE A 25 -7.59 -4.73 9.07
N GLU A 26 -7.94 -4.76 7.78
CA GLU A 26 -7.71 -3.67 6.84
C GLU A 26 -8.41 -2.38 7.28
N ALA A 27 -9.69 -2.45 7.67
CA ALA A 27 -10.45 -1.30 8.15
C ALA A 27 -9.75 -0.61 9.34
N ARG A 28 -9.24 -1.41 10.29
CA ARG A 28 -8.46 -0.89 11.43
C ARG A 28 -7.14 -0.25 11.00
N GLY A 29 -6.43 -0.87 10.06
CA GLY A 29 -5.19 -0.31 9.50
C GLY A 29 -5.44 1.00 8.76
N LEU A 30 -6.53 1.11 8.01
CA LEU A 30 -6.94 2.34 7.32
C LEU A 30 -7.38 3.45 8.27
N GLU A 31 -8.07 3.11 9.35
CA GLU A 31 -8.41 4.07 10.41
C GLU A 31 -7.15 4.65 11.05
N LEU A 32 -6.20 3.79 11.42
CA LEU A 32 -4.92 4.22 11.99
C LEU A 32 -4.12 5.06 11.00
N LEU A 33 -4.01 4.63 9.74
CA LEU A 33 -3.38 5.42 8.68
C LEU A 33 -4.01 6.81 8.60
N SER A 34 -5.34 6.89 8.47
CA SER A 34 -6.07 8.15 8.34
C SER A 34 -5.82 9.11 9.52
N ALA A 35 -5.75 8.58 10.75
CA ALA A 35 -5.44 9.36 11.95
C ALA A 35 -4.04 9.99 11.93
N TRP A 36 -3.08 9.36 11.24
CA TRP A 36 -1.68 9.82 11.11
C TRP A 36 -1.40 10.69 9.88
N LEU A 37 -2.33 10.77 8.93
CA LEU A 37 -2.18 11.64 7.77
C LEU A 37 -2.42 13.11 8.13
N SER A 38 -1.63 14.01 7.53
CA SER A 38 -1.98 15.44 7.52
C SER A 38 -3.32 15.67 6.82
N PRO A 39 -4.00 16.81 7.04
CA PRO A 39 -5.24 17.12 6.33
C PRO A 39 -5.13 16.99 4.80
N GLU A 40 -4.01 17.44 4.23
CA GLU A 40 -3.73 17.37 2.79
C GLU A 40 -3.51 15.92 2.35
N GLN A 41 -2.71 15.15 3.08
CA GLN A 41 -2.46 13.74 2.78
C GLN A 41 -3.75 12.92 2.89
N ARG A 42 -4.60 13.21 3.88
CA ARG A 42 -5.89 12.56 4.07
C ARG A 42 -6.82 12.86 2.89
N SER A 43 -6.92 14.12 2.47
CA SER A 43 -7.71 14.51 1.30
C SER A 43 -7.21 13.81 0.02
N GLN A 44 -5.89 13.71 -0.18
CA GLN A 44 -5.32 12.95 -1.29
C GLN A 44 -5.70 11.47 -1.23
N PHE A 45 -5.59 10.85 -0.04
CA PHE A 45 -5.87 9.43 0.14
C PHE A 45 -7.34 9.09 -0.07
N GLU A 46 -8.25 9.91 0.46
CA GLU A 46 -9.70 9.76 0.26
C GLU A 46 -10.08 9.87 -1.22
N THR A 47 -9.48 10.83 -1.94
CA THR A 47 -9.81 11.13 -3.35
C THR A 47 -9.19 10.14 -4.32
N TYR A 48 -7.91 9.78 -4.12
CA TYR A 48 -7.10 9.10 -5.13
C TYR A 48 -6.54 7.76 -4.67
N LYS A 49 -6.83 7.32 -3.43
CA LYS A 49 -6.23 6.14 -2.80
C LYS A 49 -4.70 6.18 -2.83
N ARG A 50 -4.13 7.38 -2.70
CA ARG A 50 -2.69 7.65 -2.63
C ARG A 50 -2.42 8.97 -1.94
N PHE A 51 -1.24 9.15 -1.39
CA PHE A 51 -0.82 10.42 -0.80
C PHE A 51 0.69 10.63 -0.98
N ASP A 52 1.12 11.88 -0.92
CA ASP A 52 2.52 12.25 -1.07
C ASP A 52 3.17 12.53 0.30
N VAL A 53 4.43 12.12 0.44
CA VAL A 53 5.29 12.35 1.61
C VAL A 53 6.59 13.01 1.16
N ILE A 54 7.28 13.68 2.09
CA ILE A 54 8.58 14.31 1.84
C ILE A 54 9.65 13.52 2.61
N GLY A 55 10.70 13.11 1.89
CA GLY A 55 11.83 12.39 2.48
C GLY A 55 12.59 13.25 3.49
N SER A 56 12.93 12.67 4.64
CA SER A 56 13.63 13.35 5.75
C SER A 56 15.01 13.89 5.38
N ASP A 57 15.72 13.22 4.47
CA ASP A 57 17.13 13.48 4.20
C ASP A 57 17.31 14.34 2.94
N SER A 58 16.59 13.99 1.87
CA SER A 58 16.77 14.60 0.56
C SER A 58 15.75 15.68 0.23
N GLY A 59 14.63 15.74 0.96
CA GLY A 59 13.48 16.58 0.62
C GLY A 59 12.73 16.14 -0.65
N LYS A 60 13.06 14.98 -1.22
CA LYS A 60 12.35 14.43 -2.39
C LYS A 60 10.90 14.08 -2.02
N ARG A 61 10.03 14.18 -3.02
CA ARG A 61 8.63 13.78 -2.88
C ARG A 61 8.47 12.32 -3.26
N TYR A 62 7.79 11.57 -2.41
CA TYR A 62 7.39 10.19 -2.68
C TYR A 62 5.88 10.07 -2.65
N ARG A 63 5.32 9.39 -3.64
CA ARG A 63 3.90 9.03 -3.70
C ARG A 63 3.70 7.60 -3.22
N ILE A 64 2.87 7.43 -2.20
CA ILE A 64 2.46 6.12 -1.68
C ILE A 64 1.04 5.84 -2.17
N CYS A 65 0.91 4.86 -3.07
CA CYS A 65 -0.37 4.34 -3.55
C CYS A 65 -0.89 3.22 -2.64
N TYR A 66 -2.20 3.02 -2.64
CA TYR A 66 -2.82 1.92 -1.91
C TYR A 66 -2.24 0.56 -2.29
N GLY A 67 -1.88 -0.23 -1.27
CA GLY A 67 -1.35 -1.57 -1.41
C GLY A 67 -0.18 -1.86 -0.49
N THR A 68 0.40 -3.06 -0.63
CA THR A 68 1.45 -3.58 0.26
C THR A 68 2.84 -3.65 -0.39
N SER A 69 2.93 -3.38 -1.69
CA SER A 69 4.20 -3.45 -2.44
C SER A 69 4.10 -2.80 -3.79
N THR A 70 5.26 -2.47 -4.38
CA THR A 70 5.37 -1.78 -5.68
C THR A 70 4.37 -0.62 -5.75
N ASN A 71 4.37 0.17 -4.68
CA ASN A 71 3.35 1.18 -4.41
C ASN A 71 3.96 2.51 -3.96
N VAL A 72 5.29 2.60 -3.85
CA VAL A 72 5.99 3.84 -3.52
C VAL A 72 6.74 4.32 -4.77
N TYR A 73 6.54 5.57 -5.12
CA TYR A 73 7.10 6.19 -6.32
C TYR A 73 7.81 7.49 -5.97
N GLU A 74 9.07 7.62 -6.35
CA GLU A 74 9.79 8.88 -6.30
C GLU A 74 9.28 9.81 -7.40
N MET A 75 8.95 11.05 -7.04
CA MET A 75 8.37 12.05 -7.93
C MET A 75 9.37 13.17 -8.21
N ASP A 76 9.45 13.62 -9.46
CA ASP A 76 10.21 14.82 -9.80
C ASP A 76 9.43 16.12 -9.44
N GLY A 77 10.09 17.27 -9.61
CA GLY A 77 9.48 18.58 -9.37
C GLY A 77 8.26 18.88 -10.26
N GLY A 78 8.14 18.22 -11.42
CA GLY A 78 7.00 18.31 -12.33
C GLY A 78 5.88 17.30 -12.02
N GLY A 79 6.01 16.51 -10.96
CA GLY A 79 5.01 15.50 -10.57
C GLY A 79 5.03 14.23 -11.41
N ARG A 80 6.11 13.97 -12.16
CA ARG A 80 6.30 12.73 -12.91
C ARG A 80 7.03 11.69 -12.07
N VAL A 81 6.73 10.42 -12.33
CA VAL A 81 7.41 9.31 -11.66
C VAL A 81 8.83 9.18 -12.21
N VAL A 82 9.81 9.21 -11.32
CA VAL A 82 11.22 8.97 -11.64
C VAL A 82 11.54 7.48 -11.53
N LEU A 83 11.25 6.89 -10.36
CA LEU A 83 11.60 5.52 -10.01
C LEU A 83 10.62 4.96 -8.98
N GLY A 84 10.38 3.65 -9.03
CA GLY A 84 9.62 2.96 -8.00
C GLY A 84 10.52 2.38 -6.92
N TRP A 85 10.06 2.38 -5.67
CA TRP A 85 10.75 1.80 -4.52
C TRP A 85 9.87 0.72 -3.86
N CYS A 86 10.44 -0.46 -3.60
CA CYS A 86 9.73 -1.58 -2.99
C CYS A 86 10.47 -2.09 -1.75
N PHE A 87 9.93 -1.77 -0.58
CA PHE A 87 10.37 -2.27 0.73
C PHE A 87 9.19 -2.98 1.41
N ARG A 88 8.70 -4.03 0.73
CA ARG A 88 7.56 -4.85 1.17
C ARG A 88 7.90 -5.56 2.50
N PRO A 89 7.00 -5.55 3.49
CA PRO A 89 7.19 -6.33 4.71
C PRO A 89 7.10 -7.84 4.47
N ALA A 90 7.65 -8.63 5.40
CA ALA A 90 7.47 -10.07 5.41
C ALA A 90 6.05 -10.43 5.90
N GLY A 91 5.41 -11.40 5.23
CA GLY A 91 4.08 -11.90 5.61
C GLY A 91 2.91 -11.13 5.02
N SER A 92 1.71 -11.42 5.53
CA SER A 92 0.45 -10.79 5.10
C SER A 92 -0.01 -9.77 6.15
N LEU A 93 0.19 -8.49 5.86
CA LEU A 93 -0.23 -7.36 6.68
C LEU A 93 -1.31 -6.55 5.97
N ALA A 94 -2.15 -5.83 6.73
CA ALA A 94 -3.10 -4.88 6.16
C ALA A 94 -2.37 -3.78 5.39
N ALA A 95 -2.90 -3.39 4.24
CA ALA A 95 -2.33 -2.34 3.40
C ALA A 95 -2.26 -1.01 4.16
N GLY A 96 -3.28 -0.65 4.95
CA GLY A 96 -3.24 0.53 5.82
C GLY A 96 -2.01 0.57 6.74
N ASP A 97 -1.71 -0.53 7.44
CA ASP A 97 -0.53 -0.62 8.31
C ASP A 97 0.78 -0.54 7.52
N VAL A 98 0.84 -1.21 6.36
CA VAL A 98 2.03 -1.15 5.50
C VAL A 98 2.28 0.27 5.01
N MET A 99 1.25 0.94 4.50
CA MET A 99 1.36 2.32 4.00
C MET A 99 1.74 3.30 5.11
N LEU A 100 1.22 3.12 6.32
CA LEU A 100 1.61 3.94 7.47
C LEU A 100 3.08 3.73 7.84
N ALA A 101 3.54 2.48 7.91
CA ALA A 101 4.94 2.17 8.14
C ALA A 101 5.83 2.78 7.05
N GLN A 102 5.40 2.73 5.79
CA GLN A 102 6.12 3.33 4.66
C GLN A 102 6.22 4.86 4.77
N LYS A 103 5.12 5.53 5.16
CA LYS A 103 5.10 6.98 5.44
C LYS A 103 6.12 7.34 6.52
N ILE A 104 6.01 6.69 7.68
CA ILE A 104 6.90 6.96 8.83
C ILE A 104 8.35 6.75 8.41
N ALA A 105 8.66 5.62 7.79
CA ALA A 105 10.02 5.29 7.37
C ALA A 105 10.63 6.37 6.45
N LEU A 106 9.88 6.84 5.46
CA LEU A 106 10.35 7.89 4.54
C LEU A 106 10.46 9.28 5.20
N GLU A 107 9.55 9.62 6.10
CA GLU A 107 9.54 10.95 6.74
C GLU A 107 10.48 11.05 7.95
N THR A 108 11.00 9.92 8.48
CA THR A 108 11.90 9.92 9.65
C THR A 108 13.29 9.36 9.39
N ASP A 109 13.44 8.42 8.45
CA ASP A 109 14.73 7.79 8.11
C ASP A 109 14.72 7.32 6.64
N GLU A 110 14.57 8.29 5.73
CA GLU A 110 14.55 8.07 4.29
C GLU A 110 15.78 7.28 3.85
N ARG A 111 16.97 7.67 4.32
CA ARG A 111 18.22 7.04 3.93
C ARG A 111 18.25 5.55 4.26
N ALA A 112 17.93 5.13 5.49
CA ALA A 112 17.90 3.71 5.83
C ALA A 112 16.81 2.95 5.08
N THR A 113 15.65 3.59 4.89
CA THR A 113 14.53 3.04 4.12
C THR A 113 14.95 2.70 2.69
N LEU A 114 15.64 3.61 2.01
CA LEU A 114 16.07 3.39 0.62
C LEU A 114 17.21 2.37 0.50
N MET A 115 18.05 2.19 1.53
CA MET A 115 19.09 1.16 1.52
C MET A 115 18.53 -0.27 1.49
N VAL A 116 17.35 -0.50 2.09
CA VAL A 116 16.70 -1.82 2.10
C VAL A 116 15.66 -1.99 1.00
N ALA A 117 15.26 -0.89 0.35
CA ALA A 117 14.30 -0.91 -0.74
C ALA A 117 14.89 -1.47 -2.03
N ARG A 118 14.08 -2.22 -2.78
CA ARG A 118 14.41 -2.64 -4.15
C ARG A 118 13.84 -1.65 -5.17
N PRO A 119 14.66 -1.08 -6.05
CA PRO A 119 14.17 -0.20 -7.11
C PRO A 119 13.40 -1.00 -8.17
N PHE A 120 12.41 -0.38 -8.81
CA PHE A 120 11.70 -0.92 -9.96
C PHE A 120 11.34 0.15 -11.00
N SER A 121 11.22 -0.25 -12.27
CA SER A 121 10.94 0.66 -13.38
C SER A 121 9.58 1.37 -13.21
N SER A 122 9.56 2.67 -13.49
CA SER A 122 8.36 3.52 -13.52
C SER A 122 7.40 3.21 -14.66
N SER A 123 7.80 2.36 -15.62
CA SER A 123 6.94 1.86 -16.70
C SER A 123 5.81 0.94 -16.22
N LEU A 124 5.84 0.49 -14.96
CA LEU A 124 4.74 -0.22 -14.35
C LEU A 124 3.69 0.79 -13.85
N PRO A 125 2.42 0.68 -14.27
CA PRO A 125 1.39 1.60 -13.84
C PRO A 125 1.24 1.56 -12.31
N PRO A 126 0.99 2.71 -11.65
CA PRO A 126 0.63 2.77 -10.25
C PRO A 126 -0.48 1.76 -9.92
N ARG A 127 -0.30 0.96 -8.88
CA ARG A 127 -1.31 -0.05 -8.48
C ARG A 127 -2.69 0.54 -8.17
N SER A 128 -2.77 1.83 -7.84
CA SER A 128 -4.04 2.56 -7.66
C SER A 128 -4.90 2.62 -8.92
N ASP A 129 -4.29 2.42 -10.10
CA ASP A 129 -4.96 2.56 -11.39
C ASP A 129 -5.54 1.20 -11.87
N LEU A 130 -5.25 0.12 -11.13
CA LEU A 130 -5.90 -1.17 -11.32
C LEU A 130 -7.19 -1.18 -10.50
N HIS A 131 -8.30 -0.88 -11.18
CA HIS A 131 -9.64 -1.13 -10.65
C HIS A 131 -9.69 -2.56 -10.09
N PRO A 132 -10.15 -2.78 -8.85
CA PRO A 132 -10.44 -4.14 -8.40
C PRO A 132 -11.48 -4.70 -9.37
N CYS A 133 -11.17 -5.83 -10.01
CA CYS A 133 -12.13 -6.56 -10.81
C CYS A 133 -13.35 -6.86 -9.91
N GLY A 134 -14.44 -6.12 -10.15
CA GLY A 134 -15.79 -6.52 -9.78
C GLY A 134 -16.37 -7.40 -10.87
#